data_AF-A0A3D5W3S7-F1
#
_entry.id   AF-A0A3D5W3S7-F1
#
_cell.length_a   1.000
_cell.length_b   1.000
_cell.length_c   1.000
_cell.angle_alpha   90.00
_cell.angle_beta   90.00
_cell.angle_gamma   90.00
#
_symmetry.space_group_name_H-M   'P 1'
#
loop_
_entity.id
_entity.type
_entity.pdbx_description
1 polymer ?
#
loop_
_entity_poly.entity_id
_entity_poly.type
_entity_poly.pdbx_seq_one_letter_code
_entity_poly.pdbx_strand_id
1 'polypeptide(L)'
;MQRRMIKKLIVVRLLVSLFCLATLPTFNGVASGQILSELWGRTGEGWEPGGRLPDFSFAGYHFGEDPLPNVKTVTDVLRFGAKGDGKTDCTQAFIKAIKATDRGAILIPAGRYLISDIIWIEKSNIVLRGEGPGKTVIHVTEELENVRPNMGATTSGRPTSNYSWSGGFLWIRGNLRQQSVTAITSETRRGAKKLTLQKSANLKESQRVTVTLRDDEQKTLLNHLYSGDPGGTKKIARPVNLGMVSRIDSVRGQEITLERPLRFDVRKSWKPILETFDPTVREVGIENLTISFPVKPYRGHFTERGMNGIAMNGVADCWVRNVQISNGDSGIYLAGMFCTVDGLTLDSSRQAKGGTTGHHGVTFGTDCLLQNFNFKTHFIHDITLAYLNAGNVTKNGKGINLSLDHHKVAPHDNLFCNLDVGQGSEIWRCGGGRDLGKHCGARGTFWCIKSRQDIKWPGANFGPDSMILVGLRTSAVSTRDPNGKWFEAIPPEKLEPADLHAAQLARRLKGKPSN
;
A
#
# COMPACT_ATOMS: atom_id res chain seq x y z
N MET A 1 -16.20 -78.55 -17.94
CA MET A 1 -15.90 -79.55 -16.89
C MET A 1 -15.26 -78.79 -15.73
N GLN A 2 -16.04 -78.24 -14.78
CA GLN A 2 -16.12 -78.65 -13.35
C GLN A 2 -14.75 -78.98 -12.71
N ARG A 3 -14.32 -78.53 -11.52
CA ARG A 3 -14.95 -77.90 -10.33
C ARG A 3 -13.85 -77.58 -9.28
N ARG A 4 -14.26 -76.88 -8.20
CA ARG A 4 -13.60 -76.58 -6.88
C ARG A 4 -12.85 -75.24 -6.84
N MET A 5 -13.35 -74.13 -6.28
CA MET A 5 -14.13 -73.83 -5.06
C MET A 5 -13.34 -74.00 -3.74
N ILE A 6 -12.84 -72.89 -3.19
CA ILE A 6 -12.51 -72.72 -1.77
C ILE A 6 -13.23 -71.45 -1.29
N LYS A 7 -14.14 -71.63 -0.32
CA LYS A 7 -14.87 -70.56 0.38
C LYS A 7 -14.00 -70.07 1.55
N LYS A 8 -13.85 -68.76 1.74
CA LYS A 8 -13.45 -68.16 3.03
C LYS A 8 -14.64 -67.38 3.60
N LEU A 9 -14.91 -67.68 4.88
CA LEU A 9 -15.99 -67.18 5.71
C LEU A 9 -15.67 -65.74 6.15
N ILE A 10 -16.60 -64.80 5.93
CA ILE A 10 -16.53 -63.42 6.43
C ILE A 10 -17.26 -63.36 7.77
N VAL A 11 -16.57 -62.94 8.83
CA VAL A 11 -17.17 -62.54 10.10
C VAL A 11 -17.38 -61.04 10.06
N VAL A 12 -18.64 -60.61 10.03
CA VAL A 12 -19.07 -59.21 10.09
C VAL A 12 -19.08 -58.78 11.56
N ARG A 13 -18.25 -57.78 11.92
CA ARG A 13 -18.41 -57.01 13.17
C ARG A 13 -19.26 -55.78 12.87
N LEU A 14 -20.42 -55.69 13.54
CA LEU A 14 -21.22 -54.47 13.62
C LEU A 14 -20.43 -53.35 14.31
N LEU A 15 -20.26 -52.23 13.63
CA LEU A 15 -19.91 -50.94 14.22
C LEU A 15 -21.11 -50.02 14.04
N VAL A 16 -21.73 -49.67 15.17
CA VAL A 16 -22.81 -48.68 15.26
C VAL A 16 -22.24 -47.34 14.80
N SER A 17 -22.67 -46.89 13.62
CA SER A 17 -22.32 -45.58 13.09
C SER A 17 -23.34 -44.56 13.60
N LEU A 18 -22.84 -43.59 14.36
CA LEU A 18 -23.58 -42.41 14.81
C LEU A 18 -24.12 -41.67 13.57
N PHE A 19 -25.45 -41.53 13.47
CA PHE A 19 -26.08 -40.64 12.50
C PHE A 19 -25.79 -39.19 12.93
N CYS A 20 -24.79 -38.55 12.33
CA CYS A 20 -24.69 -37.09 12.34
C CYS A 20 -25.81 -36.55 11.44
N LEU A 21 -26.87 -36.01 12.06
CA LEU A 21 -27.82 -35.15 11.35
C LEU A 21 -27.04 -34.01 10.70
N ALA A 22 -27.09 -33.93 9.38
CA ALA A 22 -26.65 -32.77 8.63
C ALA A 22 -27.56 -31.59 9.00
N THR A 23 -27.05 -30.70 9.84
CA THR A 23 -27.63 -29.38 10.02
C THR A 23 -27.41 -28.60 8.73
N LEU A 24 -28.49 -28.39 7.97
CA LEU A 24 -28.52 -27.36 6.94
C LEU A 24 -28.02 -26.05 7.57
N PRO A 25 -27.11 -25.31 6.93
CA PRO A 25 -26.77 -23.98 7.41
C PRO A 25 -28.04 -23.14 7.28
N THR A 26 -28.69 -22.88 8.41
CA THR A 26 -29.63 -21.78 8.52
C THR A 26 -28.85 -20.54 8.14
N PHE A 27 -29.21 -19.92 7.01
CA PHE A 27 -28.83 -18.55 6.72
C PHE A 27 -29.19 -17.73 7.96
N ASN A 28 -28.18 -17.36 8.75
CA ASN A 28 -28.36 -16.40 9.82
C ASN A 28 -28.99 -15.18 9.18
N GLY A 29 -30.21 -14.86 9.61
CA GLY A 29 -30.92 -13.67 9.18
C GLY A 29 -29.98 -12.48 9.27
N VAL A 30 -29.99 -11.67 8.21
CA VAL A 30 -29.32 -10.38 8.16
C VAL A 30 -29.59 -9.68 9.49
N ALA A 31 -28.54 -9.31 10.22
CA ALA A 31 -28.68 -8.45 11.38
C ALA A 31 -29.46 -7.21 10.92
N SER A 32 -30.67 -7.02 11.45
CA SER A 32 -31.52 -5.91 11.04
C SER A 32 -30.77 -4.60 11.32
N GLY A 33 -30.47 -3.84 10.26
CA GLY A 33 -29.80 -2.54 10.37
C GLY A 33 -28.50 -2.35 9.58
N GLN A 34 -27.99 -3.35 8.84
CA GLN A 34 -26.91 -3.12 7.86
C GLN A 34 -27.44 -2.38 6.63
N ILE A 35 -26.66 -1.43 6.12
CA ILE A 35 -26.99 -0.55 5.00
C ILE A 35 -25.93 -0.77 3.92
N LEU A 36 -26.39 -1.07 2.70
CA LEU A 36 -25.53 -1.24 1.54
C LEU A 36 -25.30 0.10 0.85
N SER A 37 -24.09 0.29 0.33
CA SER A 37 -23.82 1.42 -0.56
C SER A 37 -24.34 1.17 -1.97
N GLU A 38 -24.82 2.22 -2.63
CA GLU A 38 -25.27 2.16 -4.03
C GLU A 38 -24.12 1.86 -5.01
N LEU A 39 -22.88 2.26 -4.69
CA LEU A 39 -21.72 2.04 -5.55
C LEU A 39 -21.19 0.61 -5.55
N TRP A 40 -21.52 -0.19 -4.53
CA TRP A 40 -21.01 -1.56 -4.40
C TRP A 40 -22.14 -2.59 -4.28
N GLY A 41 -23.17 -2.29 -3.49
CA GLY A 41 -24.18 -3.26 -3.09
C GLY A 41 -23.64 -4.27 -2.08
N ARG A 42 -24.15 -5.50 -2.09
CA ARG A 42 -23.74 -6.59 -1.21
C ARG A 42 -22.51 -7.32 -1.72
N THR A 43 -22.46 -7.60 -3.02
CA THR A 43 -21.45 -8.46 -3.65
C THR A 43 -20.77 -7.83 -4.86
N GLY A 44 -20.96 -6.52 -5.08
CA GLY A 44 -20.41 -5.79 -6.21
C GLY A 44 -21.38 -5.65 -7.39
N GLU A 45 -22.69 -5.80 -7.18
CA GLU A 45 -23.72 -5.58 -8.21
C GLU A 45 -23.84 -4.11 -8.64
N GLY A 46 -23.49 -3.15 -7.78
CA GLY A 46 -23.44 -1.73 -8.13
C GLY A 46 -22.12 -1.31 -8.80
N TRP A 47 -21.15 -2.22 -8.89
CA TRP A 47 -19.82 -1.93 -9.39
C TRP A 47 -19.64 -2.36 -10.84
N GLU A 48 -19.02 -1.48 -11.62
CA GLU A 48 -18.58 -1.76 -12.99
C GLU A 48 -17.17 -1.20 -13.25
N PRO A 49 -16.35 -1.83 -14.13
CA PRO A 49 -14.97 -1.44 -14.40
C PRO A 49 -14.76 0.02 -14.82
N GLY A 50 -15.74 0.60 -15.51
CA GLY A 50 -15.73 1.97 -16.01
C GLY A 50 -16.53 2.94 -15.15
N GLY A 51 -17.00 2.52 -13.98
CA GLY A 51 -17.87 3.29 -13.10
C GLY A 51 -17.12 4.26 -12.19
N ARG A 52 -17.85 4.91 -11.29
CA ARG A 52 -17.27 5.87 -10.34
C ARG A 52 -16.28 5.21 -9.38
N LEU A 53 -16.61 4.03 -8.85
CA LEU A 53 -15.81 3.33 -7.84
C LEU A 53 -14.64 2.54 -8.48
N PRO A 54 -13.37 2.86 -8.18
CA PRO A 54 -12.22 2.14 -8.75
C PRO A 54 -12.12 0.68 -8.29
N ASP A 55 -11.37 -0.13 -9.04
CA ASP A 55 -10.94 -1.46 -8.61
C ASP A 55 -9.67 -1.36 -7.75
N PHE A 56 -9.80 -1.63 -6.46
CA PHE A 56 -8.72 -1.63 -5.49
C PHE A 56 -8.18 -3.04 -5.19
N SER A 57 -8.78 -4.09 -5.74
CA SER A 57 -8.45 -5.49 -5.41
C SER A 57 -7.02 -5.91 -5.79
N PHE A 58 -6.33 -5.13 -6.61
CA PHE A 58 -4.96 -5.38 -7.06
C PHE A 58 -3.88 -4.79 -6.14
N ALA A 59 -4.24 -4.15 -5.03
CA ALA A 59 -3.27 -3.54 -4.13
C ALA A 59 -2.55 -4.59 -3.26
N GLY A 60 -1.25 -4.38 -3.07
CA GLY A 60 -0.40 -5.20 -2.22
C GLY A 60 0.32 -6.35 -2.94
N TYR A 61 1.05 -7.12 -2.15
CA TYR A 61 1.89 -8.25 -2.54
C TYR A 61 1.22 -9.12 -3.60
N HIS A 62 1.90 -9.33 -4.73
CA HIS A 62 1.42 -10.15 -5.84
C HIS A 62 0.00 -9.80 -6.29
N PHE A 63 -0.26 -8.50 -6.47
CA PHE A 63 -1.58 -7.97 -6.81
C PHE A 63 -2.67 -8.32 -5.79
N GLY A 64 -2.32 -8.55 -4.53
CA GLY A 64 -3.23 -8.98 -3.47
C GLY A 64 -3.75 -10.42 -3.61
N GLU A 65 -3.17 -11.22 -4.52
CA GLU A 65 -3.62 -12.60 -4.78
C GLU A 65 -3.03 -13.61 -3.79
N ASP A 66 -1.79 -13.37 -3.34
CA ASP A 66 -1.06 -14.31 -2.48
C ASP A 66 -0.97 -13.79 -1.04
N PRO A 67 -1.06 -14.67 -0.02
CA PRO A 67 -0.72 -14.29 1.34
C PRO A 67 0.78 -13.96 1.45
N LEU A 68 1.15 -13.12 2.42
CA LEU A 68 2.56 -12.85 2.71
C LEU A 68 3.31 -14.15 3.07
N PRO A 69 4.44 -14.46 2.42
CA PRO A 69 5.06 -15.77 2.53
C PRO A 69 5.65 -16.01 3.93
N ASN A 70 5.71 -17.27 4.33
CA ASN A 70 6.51 -17.69 5.48
C ASN A 70 7.85 -18.26 5.00
N VAL A 71 8.80 -17.37 4.71
CA VAL A 71 10.11 -17.74 4.15
C VAL A 71 10.93 -18.53 5.17
N LYS A 72 11.52 -19.67 4.79
CA LYS A 72 12.36 -20.50 5.67
C LYS A 72 13.59 -19.74 6.16
N THR A 73 13.90 -19.85 7.45
CA THR A 73 15.17 -19.36 8.02
C THR A 73 16.34 -20.21 7.54
N VAL A 74 17.40 -19.54 7.03
CA VAL A 74 18.60 -20.19 6.50
C VAL A 74 19.86 -19.89 7.31
N THR A 75 19.88 -18.77 8.03
CA THR A 75 20.97 -18.37 8.93
C THR A 75 20.44 -17.43 10.01
N ASP A 76 21.27 -17.15 11.01
CA ASP A 76 21.04 -16.13 12.03
C ASP A 76 22.17 -15.10 12.03
N VAL A 77 21.89 -13.88 12.54
CA VAL A 77 22.88 -12.79 12.62
C VAL A 77 24.00 -13.05 13.65
N LEU A 78 23.80 -13.96 14.61
CA LEU A 78 24.80 -14.25 15.65
C LEU A 78 26.02 -14.96 15.05
N ARG A 79 25.81 -15.82 14.04
CA ARG A 79 26.89 -16.43 13.23
C ARG A 79 27.82 -15.41 12.57
N PHE A 80 27.36 -14.18 12.39
CA PHE A 80 28.14 -13.09 11.80
C PHE A 80 28.70 -12.10 12.84
N GLY A 81 28.60 -12.44 14.12
CA GLY A 81 29.17 -11.68 15.23
C GLY A 81 28.22 -10.66 15.86
N ALA A 82 26.93 -10.67 15.51
CA ALA A 82 25.95 -9.83 16.20
C ALA A 82 25.79 -10.28 17.65
N LYS A 83 25.59 -9.34 18.56
CA LYS A 83 25.26 -9.61 19.96
C LYS A 83 24.06 -8.76 20.37
N GLY A 84 22.98 -9.43 20.77
CA GLY A 84 21.76 -8.78 21.25
C GLY A 84 21.86 -8.21 22.67
N ASP A 85 23.03 -7.70 23.07
CA ASP A 85 23.37 -7.29 24.44
C ASP A 85 23.07 -5.81 24.76
N GLY A 86 22.60 -5.05 23.77
CA GLY A 86 22.32 -3.61 23.88
C GLY A 86 23.57 -2.74 24.02
N LYS A 87 24.77 -3.27 23.75
CA LYS A 87 26.06 -2.59 23.90
C LYS A 87 26.94 -2.71 22.65
N THR A 88 26.95 -3.88 22.02
CA THR A 88 27.76 -4.18 20.85
C THR A 88 27.11 -3.59 19.59
N ASP A 89 27.86 -2.81 18.83
CA ASP A 89 27.45 -2.39 17.49
C ASP A 89 27.42 -3.60 16.56
N CYS A 90 26.22 -3.92 16.09
CA CYS A 90 25.93 -5.09 15.26
C CYS A 90 25.88 -4.77 13.76
N THR A 91 26.13 -3.51 13.37
CA THR A 91 25.99 -3.05 11.98
C THR A 91 26.72 -3.95 10.98
N GLN A 92 28.01 -4.23 11.24
CA GLN A 92 28.82 -5.07 10.36
C GLN A 92 28.36 -6.54 10.32
N ALA A 93 27.79 -7.05 11.41
CA ALA A 93 27.27 -8.41 11.44
C ALA A 93 26.03 -8.55 10.55
N PHE A 94 25.13 -7.56 10.57
CA PHE A 94 23.97 -7.50 9.68
C PHE A 94 24.37 -7.41 8.21
N ILE A 95 25.32 -6.52 7.88
CA ILE A 95 25.86 -6.37 6.52
C ILE A 95 26.46 -7.69 6.03
N LYS A 96 27.27 -8.37 6.85
CA LYS A 96 27.85 -9.68 6.52
C LYS A 96 26.78 -10.74 6.31
N ALA A 97 25.77 -10.81 7.18
CA ALA A 97 24.68 -11.77 7.07
C ALA A 97 23.90 -11.60 5.76
N ILE A 98 23.55 -10.36 5.40
CA ILE A 98 22.86 -10.03 4.14
C ILE A 98 23.74 -10.40 2.95
N LYS A 99 25.01 -10.02 2.97
CA LYS A 99 25.95 -10.34 1.88
C LYS A 99 26.06 -11.85 1.65
N ALA A 100 26.19 -12.63 2.72
CA ALA A 100 26.39 -14.08 2.67
C ALA A 100 25.12 -14.90 2.35
N THR A 101 23.93 -14.31 2.43
CA THR A 101 22.66 -15.03 2.20
C THR A 101 22.16 -14.80 0.78
N ASP A 102 22.04 -15.84 -0.04
CA ASP A 102 21.52 -15.69 -1.41
C ASP A 102 19.99 -15.59 -1.45
N ARG A 103 19.30 -16.41 -0.65
CA ARG A 103 17.86 -16.42 -0.50
C ARG A 103 17.46 -16.99 0.85
N GLY A 104 16.37 -16.49 1.41
CA GLY A 104 15.79 -17.00 2.66
C GLY A 104 15.73 -15.96 3.76
N ALA A 105 15.23 -16.38 4.92
CA ALA A 105 15.16 -15.52 6.09
C ALA A 105 16.45 -15.60 6.92
N ILE A 106 16.94 -14.43 7.31
CA ILE A 106 17.99 -14.21 8.29
C ILE A 106 17.30 -13.94 9.62
N LEU A 107 17.45 -14.86 10.57
CA LEU A 107 16.89 -14.71 11.90
C LEU A 107 17.70 -13.70 12.72
N ILE A 108 16.98 -12.84 13.43
CA ILE A 108 17.48 -11.93 14.44
C ILE A 108 16.85 -12.37 15.77
N PRO A 109 17.52 -13.26 16.53
CA PRO A 109 16.97 -13.79 17.78
C PRO A 109 16.60 -12.68 18.77
N ALA A 110 15.78 -12.99 19.78
CA ALA A 110 15.47 -12.02 20.83
C ALA A 110 16.75 -11.39 21.41
N GLY A 111 16.68 -10.08 21.68
CA GLY A 111 17.82 -9.28 22.10
C GLY A 111 17.74 -7.84 21.60
N ARG A 112 18.66 -7.00 22.08
CA ARG A 112 18.79 -5.59 21.68
C ARG A 112 20.07 -5.40 20.86
N TYR A 113 19.93 -5.05 19.60
CA TYR A 113 21.04 -4.95 18.64
C TYR A 113 21.27 -3.48 18.31
N LEU A 114 22.44 -2.94 18.63
CA LEU A 114 22.78 -1.56 18.27
C LEU A 114 23.17 -1.49 16.79
N ILE A 115 22.66 -0.48 16.08
CA ILE A 115 22.99 -0.20 14.68
C ILE A 115 23.37 1.27 14.54
N SER A 116 24.54 1.54 13.95
CA SER A 116 25.13 2.87 13.80
C SER A 116 25.21 3.34 12.34
N ASP A 117 25.06 2.45 11.36
CA ASP A 117 24.99 2.77 9.92
C ASP A 117 23.75 2.13 9.27
N ILE A 118 23.44 2.55 8.05
CA ILE A 118 22.34 2.03 7.22
C ILE A 118 22.60 0.57 6.87
N ILE A 119 21.56 -0.25 7.05
CA ILE A 119 21.52 -1.64 6.59
C ILE A 119 20.85 -1.68 5.21
N TRP A 120 21.68 -1.72 4.18
CA TRP A 120 21.26 -1.80 2.77
C TRP A 120 20.85 -3.22 2.39
N ILE A 121 19.69 -3.34 1.73
CA ILE A 121 19.18 -4.59 1.14
C ILE A 121 18.90 -4.33 -0.34
N GLU A 122 19.88 -4.66 -1.18
CA GLU A 122 19.89 -4.33 -2.61
C GLU A 122 19.76 -5.57 -3.52
N LYS A 123 19.35 -6.71 -2.93
CA LYS A 123 19.09 -7.95 -3.67
C LYS A 123 17.77 -8.59 -3.25
N SER A 124 17.19 -9.31 -4.18
CA SER A 124 15.90 -9.98 -4.02
C SER A 124 15.96 -11.19 -3.07
N ASN A 125 14.80 -11.66 -2.60
CA ASN A 125 14.61 -12.92 -1.87
C ASN A 125 15.22 -12.99 -0.45
N ILE A 126 15.37 -11.84 0.21
CA ILE A 126 15.94 -11.75 1.56
C ILE A 126 14.88 -11.31 2.56
N VAL A 127 14.81 -12.00 3.70
CA VAL A 127 13.94 -11.57 4.80
C VAL A 127 14.78 -11.32 6.05
N LEU A 128 14.68 -10.14 6.64
CA LEU A 128 15.15 -9.89 7.99
C LEU A 128 14.00 -10.16 8.96
N ARG A 129 14.15 -11.17 9.82
CA ARG A 129 13.07 -11.62 10.70
C ARG A 129 13.51 -11.65 12.16
N GLY A 130 12.82 -10.91 13.02
CA GLY A 130 12.92 -11.07 14.47
C GLY A 130 11.96 -12.11 15.05
N GLU A 131 11.91 -12.20 16.37
CA GLU A 131 11.02 -13.12 17.11
C GLU A 131 9.75 -12.44 17.64
N GLY A 132 9.56 -11.16 17.31
CA GLY A 132 8.38 -10.36 17.61
C GLY A 132 8.74 -8.95 18.09
N PRO A 133 7.83 -7.97 17.92
CA PRO A 133 7.95 -6.66 18.56
C PRO A 133 8.20 -6.79 20.07
N GLY A 134 9.13 -5.98 20.60
CA GLY A 134 9.56 -6.00 21.99
C GLY A 134 10.54 -7.13 22.36
N LYS A 135 10.57 -8.24 21.61
CA LYS A 135 11.54 -9.34 21.82
C LYS A 135 12.84 -9.11 21.06
N THR A 136 12.73 -8.81 19.77
CA THR A 136 13.86 -8.43 18.93
C THR A 136 13.83 -6.92 18.72
N VAL A 137 14.82 -6.22 19.24
CA VAL A 137 14.91 -4.76 19.14
C VAL A 137 16.16 -4.36 18.39
N ILE A 138 16.00 -3.76 17.21
CA ILE A 138 17.04 -3.00 16.55
C ILE A 138 17.00 -1.59 17.14
N HIS A 139 18.07 -1.20 17.83
CA HIS A 139 18.22 0.15 18.37
C HIS A 139 19.21 0.93 17.53
N VAL A 140 18.71 1.93 16.80
CA VAL A 140 19.56 2.81 16.02
C VAL A 140 20.16 3.87 16.94
N THR A 141 21.48 4.05 16.87
CA THR A 141 22.20 4.99 17.75
C THR A 141 22.52 6.33 17.09
N GLU A 142 22.34 6.44 15.77
CA GLU A 142 22.69 7.61 14.96
C GLU A 142 21.49 8.25 14.25
N GLU A 143 21.72 9.45 13.70
CA GLU A 143 20.82 10.12 12.75
C GLU A 143 21.38 9.95 11.34
N LEU A 144 20.54 9.73 10.32
CA LEU A 144 21.02 9.54 8.94
C LEU A 144 21.94 10.67 8.46
N GLU A 145 21.69 11.91 8.86
CA GLU A 145 22.54 13.07 8.51
C GLU A 145 23.97 12.98 9.09
N ASN A 146 24.19 12.26 10.20
CA ASN A 146 25.54 12.01 10.72
C ASN A 146 26.25 10.88 9.96
N VAL A 147 25.48 9.93 9.44
CA VAL A 147 25.99 8.70 8.80
C VAL A 147 26.27 8.93 7.31
N ARG A 148 25.36 9.62 6.62
CA ARG A 148 25.44 9.98 5.20
C ARG A 148 24.85 11.40 5.02
N PRO A 149 25.65 12.47 5.18
CA PRO A 149 25.14 13.84 5.06
C PRO A 149 24.40 14.10 3.75
N ASN A 150 23.22 14.71 3.83
CA ASN A 150 22.35 14.98 2.69
C ASN A 150 21.48 16.22 2.94
N MET A 151 22.14 17.35 3.21
CA MET A 151 21.47 18.63 3.36
C MET A 151 20.87 19.11 2.04
N GLY A 152 19.70 19.73 2.16
CA GLY A 152 18.99 20.42 1.09
C GLY A 152 18.25 21.64 1.63
N ALA A 153 17.15 21.98 0.99
CA ALA A 153 16.30 23.07 1.41
C ALA A 153 14.83 22.77 1.13
N THR A 154 13.95 23.37 1.92
CA THR A 154 12.51 23.38 1.62
C THR A 154 12.23 24.14 0.33
N THR A 155 11.00 24.04 -0.17
CA THR A 155 10.55 24.85 -1.32
C THR A 155 10.60 26.37 -1.08
N SER A 156 10.72 26.81 0.17
CA SER A 156 10.92 28.21 0.55
C SER A 156 12.40 28.58 0.76
N GLY A 157 13.33 27.67 0.46
CA GLY A 157 14.77 27.89 0.61
C GLY A 157 15.30 27.73 2.05
N ARG A 158 14.49 27.27 3.01
CA ARG A 158 14.95 27.04 4.38
C ARG A 158 15.86 25.80 4.39
N PRO A 159 17.11 25.88 4.88
CA PRO A 159 17.98 24.71 5.00
C PRO A 159 17.34 23.60 5.85
N THR A 160 17.43 22.36 5.39
CA THR A 160 16.91 21.17 6.08
C THR A 160 17.60 19.92 5.56
N SER A 161 17.56 18.82 6.30
CA SER A 161 18.00 17.53 5.77
C SER A 161 16.99 17.00 4.75
N ASN A 162 17.47 16.38 3.67
CA ASN A 162 16.61 15.65 2.73
C ASN A 162 16.02 14.36 3.34
N TYR A 163 16.49 13.95 4.52
CA TYR A 163 15.87 12.89 5.31
C TYR A 163 14.53 13.29 5.94
N SER A 164 14.10 14.56 5.82
CA SER A 164 12.71 14.94 6.07
C SER A 164 11.72 14.27 5.11
N TRP A 165 12.16 13.76 3.95
CA TRP A 165 11.28 13.17 2.92
C TRP A 165 11.74 11.80 2.39
N SER A 166 12.80 11.23 2.95
CA SER A 166 13.41 10.03 2.39
C SER A 166 14.25 9.25 3.41
N GLY A 167 14.71 8.07 3.00
CA GLY A 167 15.72 7.29 3.71
C GLY A 167 15.21 6.55 4.94
N GLY A 168 15.98 5.57 5.38
CA GLY A 168 15.69 4.74 6.53
C GLY A 168 16.93 3.96 6.94
N PHE A 169 17.01 3.52 8.19
CA PHE A 169 18.12 2.71 8.67
C PHE A 169 18.04 1.26 8.18
N LEU A 170 16.83 0.73 7.95
CA LEU A 170 16.66 -0.48 7.15
C LEU A 170 16.20 -0.08 5.76
N TRP A 171 17.09 -0.17 4.77
CA TRP A 171 16.87 0.41 3.45
C TRP A 171 16.87 -0.66 2.37
N ILE A 172 15.68 -1.00 1.87
CA ILE A 172 15.50 -1.86 0.70
C ILE A 172 15.55 -0.98 -0.54
N ARG A 173 16.53 -1.19 -1.41
CA ARG A 173 16.76 -0.33 -2.56
C ARG A 173 16.95 -1.13 -3.84
N GLY A 174 16.14 -0.81 -4.82
CA GLY A 174 16.24 -1.31 -6.18
C GLY A 174 15.96 -0.21 -7.20
N ASN A 175 15.52 -0.67 -8.36
CA ASN A 175 15.09 0.13 -9.50
C ASN A 175 13.97 -0.62 -10.23
N LEU A 176 12.87 0.09 -10.51
CA LEU A 176 11.76 -0.37 -11.33
C LEU A 176 12.12 -0.17 -12.81
N ARG A 177 12.93 -1.08 -13.38
CA ARG A 177 13.38 -0.92 -14.77
C ARG A 177 12.21 -1.13 -15.74
N GLN A 178 12.18 -0.28 -16.75
CA GLN A 178 11.21 -0.29 -17.83
C GLN A 178 11.94 -0.09 -19.15
N GLN A 179 11.54 -0.85 -20.17
CA GLN A 179 12.01 -0.72 -21.54
C GLN A 179 10.81 -0.63 -22.47
N SER A 180 10.85 0.27 -23.44
CA SER A 180 9.81 0.39 -24.46
C SER A 180 9.72 -0.90 -25.27
N VAL A 181 8.51 -1.47 -25.32
CA VAL A 181 8.20 -2.64 -26.15
C VAL A 181 7.63 -2.18 -27.49
N THR A 182 6.56 -1.38 -27.43
CA THR A 182 5.81 -0.93 -28.60
C THR A 182 4.90 0.26 -28.24
N ALA A 183 4.57 1.09 -29.23
CA ALA A 183 3.48 2.05 -29.09
C ALA A 183 2.12 1.32 -29.00
N ILE A 184 1.19 1.93 -28.27
CA ILE A 184 -0.23 1.57 -28.25
C ILE A 184 -0.94 2.47 -29.27
N THR A 185 -1.69 1.89 -30.20
CA THR A 185 -2.32 2.62 -31.31
C THR A 185 -3.82 2.86 -31.10
N SER A 186 -4.46 2.06 -30.24
CA SER A 186 -5.86 2.23 -29.86
C SER A 186 -6.06 3.41 -28.91
N GLU A 187 -7.18 4.11 -29.06
CA GLU A 187 -7.73 4.98 -28.03
C GLU A 187 -8.86 4.25 -27.31
N THR A 188 -8.92 4.36 -25.99
CA THR A 188 -9.95 3.67 -25.20
C THR A 188 -10.27 4.45 -23.93
N ARG A 189 -11.40 4.13 -23.32
CA ARG A 189 -11.84 4.75 -22.07
C ARG A 189 -11.36 3.95 -20.86
N ARG A 190 -11.20 4.63 -19.74
CA ARG A 190 -11.02 3.99 -18.42
C ARG A 190 -12.05 2.87 -18.23
N GLY A 191 -11.61 1.73 -17.70
CA GLY A 191 -12.45 0.53 -17.52
C GLY A 191 -12.29 -0.50 -18.64
N ALA A 192 -11.75 -0.11 -19.80
CA ALA A 192 -11.38 -1.05 -20.84
C ALA A 192 -10.18 -1.91 -20.42
N LYS A 193 -10.06 -3.10 -21.03
CA LYS A 193 -8.94 -4.03 -20.85
C LYS A 193 -8.14 -4.29 -22.14
N LYS A 194 -8.73 -3.98 -23.29
CA LYS A 194 -8.15 -4.28 -24.60
C LYS A 194 -7.34 -3.10 -25.12
N LEU A 195 -6.17 -3.39 -25.66
CA LEU A 195 -5.29 -2.43 -26.30
C LEU A 195 -4.78 -3.01 -27.62
N THR A 196 -4.78 -2.17 -28.66
CA THR A 196 -4.14 -2.49 -29.94
C THR A 196 -2.74 -1.91 -29.94
N LEU A 197 -1.76 -2.72 -30.31
CA LEU A 197 -0.35 -2.37 -30.35
C LEU A 197 0.08 -2.10 -31.79
N GLN A 198 1.15 -1.32 -31.97
CA GLN A 198 1.81 -1.18 -33.27
C GLN A 198 2.51 -2.50 -33.70
N LYS A 199 2.99 -3.28 -32.73
CA LYS A 199 3.55 -4.63 -32.91
C LYS A 199 3.45 -5.40 -31.59
N SER A 200 3.33 -6.72 -31.63
CA SER A 200 3.12 -7.58 -30.43
C SER A 200 4.13 -8.72 -30.31
N ALA A 201 5.21 -8.72 -31.10
CA ALA A 201 6.21 -9.77 -31.08
C ALA A 201 6.81 -9.94 -29.67
N ASN A 202 6.96 -11.20 -29.23
CA ASN A 202 7.56 -11.61 -27.95
C ASN A 202 6.77 -11.26 -26.68
N LEU A 203 5.50 -10.84 -26.81
CA LEU A 203 4.60 -10.74 -25.66
C LEU A 203 4.02 -12.11 -25.30
N LYS A 204 3.89 -12.39 -24.00
CA LYS A 204 3.36 -13.67 -23.49
C LYS A 204 2.25 -13.43 -22.48
N GLU A 205 1.31 -14.36 -22.41
CA GLU A 205 0.33 -14.41 -21.33
C GLU A 205 1.04 -14.45 -19.97
N SER A 206 0.40 -13.88 -18.95
CA SER A 206 0.91 -13.68 -17.59
C SER A 206 2.14 -12.77 -17.45
N GLN A 207 2.72 -12.27 -18.54
CA GLN A 207 3.81 -11.29 -18.48
C GLN A 207 3.31 -9.98 -17.85
N ARG A 208 4.00 -9.48 -16.82
CA ARG A 208 3.77 -8.13 -16.28
C ARG A 208 4.33 -7.08 -17.24
N VAL A 209 3.52 -6.10 -17.58
CA VAL A 209 3.84 -4.97 -18.45
C VAL A 209 3.34 -3.68 -17.81
N THR A 210 3.94 -2.55 -18.17
CA THR A 210 3.46 -1.22 -17.78
C THR A 210 2.78 -0.57 -18.99
N VAL A 211 1.56 -0.09 -18.81
CA VAL A 211 0.93 0.88 -19.71
C VAL A 211 1.34 2.27 -19.25
N THR A 212 2.14 2.95 -20.05
CA THR A 212 2.67 4.28 -19.74
C THR A 212 2.03 5.33 -20.64
N LEU A 213 1.53 6.40 -20.03
CA LEU A 213 1.06 7.61 -20.69
C LEU A 213 2.03 8.76 -20.39
N ARG A 214 2.35 9.54 -21.42
CA ARG A 214 3.14 10.75 -21.30
C ARG A 214 2.25 11.92 -21.66
N ASP A 215 2.02 12.81 -20.70
CA ASP A 215 1.12 13.94 -20.85
C ASP A 215 1.54 14.86 -22.01
N ASP A 216 0.59 15.62 -22.52
CA ASP A 216 0.83 16.64 -23.54
C ASP A 216 1.28 17.97 -22.93
N GLU A 217 1.70 18.90 -23.79
CA GLU A 217 2.18 20.22 -23.36
C GLU A 217 1.09 21.04 -22.64
N GLN A 218 -0.19 20.78 -22.97
CA GLN A 218 -1.34 21.41 -22.33
C GLN A 218 -1.72 20.76 -21.00
N LYS A 219 -1.03 19.69 -20.60
CA LYS A 219 -1.24 18.93 -19.36
C LYS A 219 -2.66 18.35 -19.26
N THR A 220 -3.22 17.89 -20.38
CA THR A 220 -4.59 17.39 -20.39
C THR A 220 -4.73 16.04 -19.69
N LEU A 221 -3.67 15.23 -19.56
CA LEU A 221 -3.66 14.05 -18.70
C LEU A 221 -3.70 14.45 -17.23
N LEU A 222 -2.86 15.40 -16.78
CA LEU A 222 -2.93 15.92 -15.42
C LEU A 222 -4.34 16.42 -15.08
N ASN A 223 -4.96 17.17 -15.99
CA ASN A 223 -6.34 17.64 -15.84
C ASN A 223 -7.34 16.48 -15.74
N HIS A 224 -7.18 15.44 -16.57
CA HIS A 224 -7.99 14.22 -16.51
C HIS A 224 -7.86 13.49 -15.16
N LEU A 225 -6.66 13.43 -14.58
CA LEU A 225 -6.43 12.85 -13.25
C LEU A 225 -7.09 13.61 -12.10
N TYR A 226 -7.54 14.84 -12.33
CA TYR A 226 -8.36 15.63 -11.41
C TYR A 226 -9.83 15.73 -11.85
N SER A 227 -10.28 14.91 -12.82
CA SER A 227 -11.63 15.01 -13.38
C SER A 227 -11.99 16.41 -13.90
N GLY A 228 -11.00 17.13 -14.45
CA GLY A 228 -11.19 18.48 -14.98
C GLY A 228 -11.06 19.61 -13.95
N ASP A 229 -10.79 19.30 -12.67
CA ASP A 229 -10.74 20.29 -11.59
C ASP A 229 -9.41 20.20 -10.79
N PRO A 230 -8.28 20.56 -11.41
CA PRO A 230 -6.97 20.42 -10.79
C PRO A 230 -6.65 21.53 -9.80
N GLY A 231 -7.42 22.63 -9.76
CA GLY A 231 -7.03 23.85 -9.06
C GLY A 231 -5.77 24.49 -9.68
N GLY A 232 -4.99 25.22 -8.87
CA GLY A 232 -3.76 25.87 -9.34
C GLY A 232 -2.63 24.86 -9.58
N THR A 233 -2.10 24.78 -10.79
CA THR A 233 -1.04 23.81 -11.20
C THR A 233 0.22 24.47 -11.75
N LYS A 234 0.38 25.79 -11.58
CA LYS A 234 1.48 26.57 -12.18
C LYS A 234 2.88 26.04 -11.84
N LYS A 235 3.07 25.42 -10.67
CA LYS A 235 4.37 24.85 -10.25
C LYS A 235 4.61 23.41 -10.73
N ILE A 236 3.61 22.76 -11.33
CA ILE A 236 3.83 21.52 -12.09
C ILE A 236 4.29 21.95 -13.47
N ALA A 237 5.59 22.28 -13.59
CA ALA A 237 6.11 22.94 -14.79
C ALA A 237 6.11 22.02 -16.02
N ARG A 238 6.36 20.72 -15.84
CA ARG A 238 6.51 19.75 -16.92
C ARG A 238 5.29 18.84 -17.06
N PRO A 239 5.00 18.30 -18.26
CA PRO A 239 4.04 17.23 -18.45
C PRO A 239 4.34 16.02 -17.54
N VAL A 240 3.32 15.35 -17.03
CA VAL A 240 3.45 14.19 -16.15
C VAL A 240 3.61 12.88 -16.94
N ASN A 241 4.21 11.86 -16.31
CA ASN A 241 4.24 10.50 -16.83
C ASN A 241 3.51 9.59 -15.85
N LEU A 242 2.53 8.85 -16.35
CA LEU A 242 1.69 7.96 -15.56
C LEU A 242 1.88 6.52 -16.03
N GLY A 243 2.15 5.60 -15.11
CA GLY A 243 2.28 4.18 -15.40
C GLY A 243 1.25 3.35 -14.62
N MET A 244 0.72 2.32 -15.25
CA MET A 244 -0.08 1.28 -14.60
C MET A 244 0.44 -0.10 -14.98
N VAL A 245 0.72 -0.92 -13.98
CA VAL A 245 1.20 -2.30 -14.20
C VAL A 245 0.02 -3.26 -14.22
N SER A 246 0.07 -4.21 -15.16
CA SER A 246 -0.90 -5.29 -15.35
C SER A 246 -0.19 -6.50 -15.94
N ARG A 247 -0.70 -7.71 -15.70
CA ARG A 247 -0.38 -8.87 -16.54
C ARG A 247 -1.17 -8.82 -17.85
N ILE A 248 -0.57 -9.39 -18.88
CA ILE A 248 -1.25 -9.72 -20.14
C ILE A 248 -2.09 -10.98 -19.89
N ASP A 249 -3.40 -10.87 -20.08
CA ASP A 249 -4.34 -11.99 -20.01
C ASP A 249 -4.32 -12.82 -21.31
N SER A 250 -4.35 -12.16 -22.47
CA SER A 250 -4.24 -12.83 -23.76
C SER A 250 -3.58 -11.95 -24.82
N VAL A 251 -2.96 -12.58 -25.82
CA VAL A 251 -2.39 -11.93 -27.02
C VAL A 251 -3.06 -12.51 -28.27
N ARG A 252 -3.66 -11.66 -29.11
CA ARG A 252 -4.32 -12.07 -30.36
C ARG A 252 -3.92 -11.13 -31.49
N GLY A 253 -2.98 -11.57 -32.33
CA GLY A 253 -2.38 -10.69 -33.33
C GLY A 253 -1.74 -9.48 -32.63
N GLN A 254 -2.17 -8.26 -32.99
CA GLN A 254 -1.69 -7.01 -32.39
C GLN A 254 -2.52 -6.53 -31.19
N GLU A 255 -3.59 -7.24 -30.81
CA GLU A 255 -4.39 -6.93 -29.64
C GLU A 255 -3.85 -7.68 -28.41
N ILE A 256 -3.77 -6.98 -27.29
CA ILE A 256 -3.62 -7.60 -25.97
C ILE A 256 -4.86 -7.32 -25.13
N THR A 257 -5.22 -8.29 -24.29
CA THR A 257 -6.14 -8.06 -23.18
C THR A 257 -5.33 -8.00 -21.89
N LEU A 258 -5.53 -6.97 -21.08
CA LEU A 258 -4.97 -6.82 -19.75
C LEU A 258 -5.84 -7.58 -18.73
N GLU A 259 -5.22 -8.15 -17.71
CA GLU A 259 -5.98 -8.84 -16.64
C GLU A 259 -6.93 -7.90 -15.89
N ARG A 260 -6.56 -6.62 -15.79
CA ARG A 260 -7.27 -5.60 -15.02
C ARG A 260 -7.69 -4.40 -15.87
N PRO A 261 -8.83 -3.76 -15.52
CA PRO A 261 -9.29 -2.57 -16.22
C PRO A 261 -8.31 -1.40 -16.08
N LEU A 262 -8.17 -0.60 -17.13
CA LEU A 262 -7.38 0.65 -17.11
C LEU A 262 -7.98 1.66 -16.12
N ARG A 263 -7.13 2.33 -15.34
CA ARG A 263 -7.50 3.43 -14.39
C ARG A 263 -7.72 4.79 -15.06
N PHE A 264 -7.37 4.91 -16.34
CA PHE A 264 -7.38 6.14 -17.11
C PHE A 264 -7.83 5.89 -18.55
N ASP A 265 -8.26 6.96 -19.22
CA ASP A 265 -8.42 6.92 -20.68
C ASP A 265 -7.05 6.74 -21.36
N VAL A 266 -7.04 6.16 -22.55
CA VAL A 266 -5.86 6.11 -23.42
C VAL A 266 -6.17 6.98 -24.63
N ARG A 267 -5.37 8.03 -24.83
CA ARG A 267 -5.50 8.98 -25.92
C ARG A 267 -4.17 9.09 -26.66
N LYS A 268 -4.20 9.23 -27.98
CA LYS A 268 -2.96 9.33 -28.79
C LYS A 268 -2.13 10.56 -28.42
N SER A 269 -2.77 11.65 -28.01
CA SER A 269 -2.10 12.86 -27.53
C SER A 269 -1.21 12.60 -26.31
N TRP A 270 -1.53 11.57 -25.52
CA TRP A 270 -0.76 11.15 -24.35
C TRP A 270 0.31 10.09 -24.65
N LYS A 271 0.69 9.95 -25.93
CA LYS A 271 1.81 9.11 -26.42
C LYS A 271 1.88 7.75 -25.69
N PRO A 272 0.82 6.92 -25.75
CA PRO A 272 0.72 5.71 -24.97
C PRO A 272 1.71 4.65 -25.45
N ILE A 273 2.45 4.07 -24.51
CA ILE A 273 3.51 3.09 -24.79
C ILE A 273 3.31 1.89 -23.85
N LEU A 274 3.53 0.70 -24.38
CA LEU A 274 3.67 -0.51 -23.58
C LEU A 274 5.15 -0.71 -23.26
N GLU A 275 5.46 -0.82 -21.97
CA GLU A 275 6.83 -1.00 -21.47
C GLU A 275 6.94 -2.31 -20.68
N THR A 276 8.14 -2.87 -20.58
CA THR A 276 8.41 -4.00 -19.67
C THR A 276 8.22 -3.57 -18.21
N PHE A 277 7.96 -4.52 -17.33
CA PHE A 277 8.04 -4.32 -15.88
C PHE A 277 9.10 -5.26 -15.30
N ASP A 278 10.31 -4.76 -15.05
CA ASP A 278 11.48 -5.57 -14.66
C ASP A 278 12.18 -4.99 -13.40
N PRO A 279 11.54 -5.09 -12.23
CA PRO A 279 12.13 -4.62 -10.97
C PRO A 279 13.40 -5.42 -10.62
N THR A 280 14.45 -4.70 -10.22
CA THR A 280 15.74 -5.31 -9.83
C THR A 280 15.73 -5.95 -8.43
N VAL A 281 14.86 -5.45 -7.54
CA VAL A 281 14.70 -5.95 -6.18
C VAL A 281 13.24 -6.25 -5.90
N ARG A 282 12.98 -7.50 -5.51
CA ARG A 282 11.67 -8.04 -5.15
C ARG A 282 11.78 -9.14 -4.11
N GLU A 283 10.67 -9.55 -3.52
CA GLU A 283 10.64 -10.61 -2.52
C GLU A 283 11.49 -10.30 -1.27
N VAL A 284 11.48 -9.05 -0.81
CA VAL A 284 12.21 -8.64 0.40
C VAL A 284 11.25 -8.34 1.54
N GLY A 285 11.53 -8.93 2.71
CA GLY A 285 10.71 -8.81 3.91
C GLY A 285 11.46 -8.22 5.11
N ILE A 286 10.78 -7.37 5.88
CA ILE A 286 11.19 -6.99 7.25
C ILE A 286 10.09 -7.40 8.21
N GLU A 287 10.39 -8.29 9.17
CA GLU A 287 9.35 -8.95 9.96
C GLU A 287 9.64 -9.05 11.45
N ASN A 288 8.57 -9.03 12.25
CA ASN A 288 8.56 -9.50 13.64
C ASN A 288 9.62 -8.83 14.53
N LEU A 289 9.74 -7.51 14.50
CA LEU A 289 10.77 -6.79 15.26
C LEU A 289 10.35 -5.39 15.64
N THR A 290 11.11 -4.79 16.55
CA THR A 290 11.04 -3.36 16.87
C THR A 290 12.25 -2.63 16.30
N ILE A 291 12.03 -1.47 15.68
CA ILE A 291 13.05 -0.47 15.38
C ILE A 291 12.87 0.67 16.37
N SER A 292 13.90 1.04 17.10
CA SER A 292 13.81 2.11 18.12
C SER A 292 14.94 3.12 17.98
N PHE A 293 14.61 4.38 18.24
CA PHE A 293 15.55 5.50 18.26
C PHE A 293 15.68 6.07 19.68
N PRO A 294 16.75 6.84 19.98
CA PRO A 294 16.90 7.53 21.25
C PRO A 294 15.76 8.52 21.47
N VAL A 295 15.28 8.64 22.71
CA VAL A 295 14.22 9.60 23.05
C VAL A 295 14.81 11.02 23.04
N LYS A 296 14.55 11.75 21.96
CA LYS A 296 14.91 13.17 21.80
C LYS A 296 13.65 14.01 21.58
N PRO A 297 13.56 15.26 22.08
CA PRO A 297 12.45 16.15 21.77
C PRO A 297 12.25 16.30 20.25
N TYR A 298 11.00 16.29 19.78
CA TYR A 298 10.71 16.59 18.38
C TYR A 298 10.85 18.09 18.13
N ARG A 299 11.77 18.48 17.23
CA ARG A 299 12.12 19.88 16.98
C ARG A 299 11.15 20.58 16.02
N GLY A 300 10.22 19.84 15.41
CA GLY A 300 9.14 20.34 14.56
C GLY A 300 9.43 20.18 13.06
N HIS A 301 8.47 20.63 12.26
CA HIS A 301 8.47 20.46 10.80
C HIS A 301 9.78 20.95 10.13
N PHE A 302 10.33 20.09 9.25
CA PHE A 302 11.56 20.34 8.47
C PHE A 302 12.80 20.57 9.34
N THR A 303 12.89 19.85 10.45
CA THR A 303 14.08 19.85 11.32
C THR A 303 14.62 18.45 11.57
N GLU A 304 14.03 17.45 10.92
CA GLU A 304 14.40 16.05 11.03
C GLU A 304 15.82 15.86 10.50
N ARG A 305 16.62 15.07 11.21
CA ARG A 305 17.97 14.67 10.77
C ARG A 305 18.02 13.20 10.36
N GLY A 306 16.87 12.54 10.35
CA GLY A 306 16.68 11.21 9.79
C GLY A 306 16.75 10.09 10.81
N MET A 307 16.03 10.20 11.94
CA MET A 307 15.68 9.02 12.74
C MET A 307 14.55 8.23 12.05
N ASN A 308 14.83 7.72 10.85
CA ASN A 308 13.82 7.12 9.96
C ASN A 308 13.93 5.60 9.98
N GLY A 309 12.82 4.90 10.17
CA GLY A 309 12.80 3.45 10.35
C GLY A 309 13.17 2.67 9.08
N ILE A 310 12.22 2.57 8.16
CA ILE A 310 12.34 1.74 6.96
C ILE A 310 12.22 2.61 5.71
N ALA A 311 13.05 2.36 4.71
CA ALA A 311 12.88 2.90 3.36
C ALA A 311 12.83 1.78 2.33
N MET A 312 11.93 1.90 1.37
CA MET A 312 11.73 0.95 0.27
C MET A 312 11.67 1.73 -1.04
N ASN A 313 12.74 1.73 -1.84
CA ASN A 313 12.81 2.54 -3.06
C ASN A 313 13.00 1.67 -4.29
N GLY A 314 12.13 1.84 -5.28
CA GLY A 314 12.29 1.17 -6.58
C GLY A 314 12.16 -0.36 -6.50
N VAL A 315 11.35 -0.85 -5.56
CA VAL A 315 11.14 -2.28 -5.30
C VAL A 315 9.75 -2.72 -5.73
N ALA A 316 9.56 -4.01 -5.96
CA ALA A 316 8.25 -4.60 -6.21
C ALA A 316 8.03 -5.82 -5.31
N ASP A 317 6.79 -6.13 -4.96
CA ASP A 317 6.45 -7.39 -4.27
C ASP A 317 7.27 -7.59 -2.96
N CYS A 318 7.48 -6.52 -2.20
CA CYS A 318 8.18 -6.52 -0.92
C CYS A 318 7.20 -6.28 0.23
N TRP A 319 7.59 -6.60 1.47
CA TRP A 319 6.67 -6.46 2.59
C TRP A 319 7.32 -6.10 3.93
N VAL A 320 6.50 -5.54 4.80
CA VAL A 320 6.79 -5.31 6.21
C VAL A 320 5.69 -5.97 7.03
N ARG A 321 6.04 -6.87 7.95
CA ARG A 321 5.06 -7.65 8.72
C ARG A 321 5.32 -7.60 10.21
N ASN A 322 4.32 -7.20 11.00
CA ASN A 322 4.39 -7.23 12.47
C ASN A 322 5.62 -6.47 13.01
N VAL A 323 5.70 -5.18 12.69
CA VAL A 323 6.82 -4.31 13.04
C VAL A 323 6.34 -3.16 13.92
N GLN A 324 7.13 -2.82 14.92
CA GLN A 324 6.96 -1.61 15.73
C GLN A 324 8.10 -0.63 15.44
N ILE A 325 7.77 0.64 15.26
CA ILE A 325 8.77 1.72 15.16
C ILE A 325 8.51 2.74 16.27
N SER A 326 9.54 2.96 17.09
CA SER A 326 9.46 3.79 18.30
C SER A 326 10.40 4.99 18.22
N ASN A 327 9.87 6.17 18.56
CA ASN A 327 10.63 7.43 18.67
C ASN A 327 11.29 7.91 17.36
N GLY A 328 10.78 7.48 16.21
CA GLY A 328 11.30 7.93 14.92
C GLY A 328 10.94 9.38 14.59
N ASP A 329 11.75 10.03 13.75
CA ASP A 329 11.33 11.18 12.95
C ASP A 329 10.30 10.74 11.91
N SER A 330 10.53 9.59 11.26
CA SER A 330 9.58 9.00 10.33
C SER A 330 9.52 7.47 10.44
N GLY A 331 8.36 6.88 10.13
CA GLY A 331 8.14 5.43 10.15
C GLY A 331 8.68 4.73 8.91
N ILE A 332 7.88 4.70 7.84
CA ILE A 332 8.19 3.97 6.59
C ILE A 332 8.07 4.90 5.38
N TYR A 333 9.16 5.06 4.63
CA TYR A 333 9.11 5.64 3.29
C TYR A 333 8.98 4.53 2.25
N LEU A 334 7.74 4.19 1.87
CA LEU A 334 7.47 3.19 0.85
C LEU A 334 7.29 3.87 -0.51
N ALA A 335 8.27 3.68 -1.40
CA ALA A 335 8.29 4.12 -2.79
C ALA A 335 8.54 2.90 -3.71
N GLY A 336 7.67 1.91 -3.61
CA GLY A 336 7.67 0.67 -4.40
C GLY A 336 6.32 0.41 -5.07
N MET A 337 6.18 -0.78 -5.67
CA MET A 337 4.92 -1.26 -6.27
C MET A 337 4.51 -2.61 -5.69
N PHE A 338 3.20 -2.85 -5.53
CA PHE A 338 2.70 -4.14 -5.02
C PHE A 338 3.33 -4.55 -3.68
N CYS A 339 3.64 -3.57 -2.83
CA CYS A 339 4.21 -3.85 -1.52
C CYS A 339 3.12 -3.85 -0.45
N THR A 340 3.28 -4.69 0.58
CA THR A 340 2.32 -4.78 1.69
C THR A 340 3.00 -4.47 3.03
N VAL A 341 2.40 -3.58 3.80
CA VAL A 341 2.70 -3.35 5.22
C VAL A 341 1.53 -3.90 6.02
N ASP A 342 1.76 -4.92 6.84
CA ASP A 342 0.74 -5.61 7.63
C ASP A 342 1.17 -5.69 9.10
N GLY A 343 0.39 -5.13 10.02
CA GLY A 343 0.74 -5.17 11.45
C GLY A 343 1.81 -4.14 11.82
N LEU A 344 1.57 -2.86 11.51
CA LEU A 344 2.49 -1.77 11.88
C LEU A 344 2.03 -1.06 13.15
N THR A 345 2.91 -0.94 14.15
CA THR A 345 2.70 -0.04 15.29
C THR A 345 3.69 1.11 15.24
N LEU A 346 3.19 2.35 15.32
CA LEU A 346 4.02 3.54 15.50
C LEU A 346 3.75 4.13 16.88
N ASP A 347 4.79 4.36 17.66
CA ASP A 347 4.68 5.02 18.96
C ASP A 347 5.86 5.96 19.24
N SER A 348 5.70 6.78 20.28
CA SER A 348 6.71 7.76 20.65
C SER A 348 6.54 8.19 22.10
N SER A 349 7.67 8.28 22.81
CA SER A 349 7.80 8.95 24.10
C SER A 349 8.52 10.29 23.97
N ARG A 350 8.74 10.77 22.74
CA ARG A 350 9.36 12.07 22.48
C ARG A 350 8.44 13.20 22.95
N GLN A 351 9.02 14.27 23.49
CA GLN A 351 8.29 15.50 23.72
C GLN A 351 7.73 16.02 22.39
N ALA A 352 6.41 16.18 22.32
CA ALA A 352 5.71 16.65 21.12
C ALA A 352 5.91 18.15 20.89
N LYS A 353 5.80 18.57 19.64
CA LYS A 353 5.70 19.98 19.24
C LYS A 353 4.50 20.16 18.32
N GLY A 354 3.61 21.08 18.67
CA GLY A 354 2.35 21.28 17.95
C GLY A 354 1.47 20.01 17.91
N GLY A 355 1.49 19.20 18.96
CA GLY A 355 0.72 17.95 19.04
C GLY A 355 1.25 16.80 18.16
N THR A 356 2.46 16.93 17.60
CA THR A 356 3.10 15.89 16.78
C THR A 356 4.45 15.48 17.37
N THR A 357 4.88 14.24 17.11
CA THR A 357 6.17 13.71 17.62
C THR A 357 7.15 13.29 16.54
N GLY A 358 6.77 13.50 15.27
CA GLY A 358 7.57 13.19 14.09
C GLY A 358 6.93 13.79 12.83
N HIS A 359 7.55 13.53 11.69
CA HIS A 359 7.18 14.09 10.40
C HIS A 359 6.26 13.18 9.57
N HIS A 360 6.72 12.00 9.14
CA HIS A 360 5.92 11.07 8.33
C HIS A 360 5.69 9.71 9.02
N GLY A 361 4.45 9.24 9.09
CA GLY A 361 4.15 7.87 9.54
C GLY A 361 4.49 6.85 8.46
N VAL A 362 3.70 6.81 7.38
CA VAL A 362 3.91 5.97 6.20
C VAL A 362 3.68 6.79 4.94
N THR A 363 4.62 6.77 3.99
CA THR A 363 4.41 7.28 2.63
C THR A 363 4.16 6.14 1.67
N PHE A 364 3.43 6.39 0.58
CA PHE A 364 3.06 5.37 -0.40
C PHE A 364 3.79 5.46 -1.74
N GLY A 365 3.84 4.29 -2.41
CA GLY A 365 4.16 4.16 -3.82
C GLY A 365 2.89 3.98 -4.64
N THR A 366 2.83 2.93 -5.45
CA THR A 366 1.68 2.64 -6.33
C THR A 366 1.21 1.20 -6.12
N ASP A 367 -0.10 0.97 -6.14
CA ASP A 367 -0.72 -0.35 -5.90
C ASP A 367 -0.20 -1.04 -4.62
N CYS A 368 0.11 -0.28 -3.57
CA CYS A 368 0.59 -0.80 -2.29
C CYS A 368 -0.53 -0.89 -1.25
N LEU A 369 -0.35 -1.74 -0.24
CA LEU A 369 -1.31 -2.03 0.81
C LEU A 369 -0.74 -1.73 2.20
N LEU A 370 -1.40 -0.89 2.99
CA LEU A 370 -1.20 -0.77 4.44
C LEU A 370 -2.41 -1.36 5.15
N GLN A 371 -2.21 -2.35 6.01
CA GLN A 371 -3.28 -2.95 6.79
C GLN A 371 -2.90 -3.27 8.24
N ASN A 372 -3.92 -3.39 9.09
CA ASN A 372 -3.79 -3.83 10.49
C ASN A 372 -2.79 -2.98 11.29
N PHE A 373 -2.87 -1.66 11.17
CA PHE A 373 -1.93 -0.74 11.81
C PHE A 373 -2.52 -0.05 13.05
N ASN A 374 -1.63 0.42 13.93
CA ASN A 374 -1.98 1.17 15.14
C ASN A 374 -0.98 2.33 15.37
N PHE A 375 -1.40 3.55 15.06
CA PHE A 375 -0.60 4.75 15.30
C PHE A 375 -0.94 5.32 16.68
N LYS A 376 -0.14 4.95 17.67
CA LYS A 376 -0.27 5.41 19.07
C LYS A 376 0.32 6.80 19.30
N THR A 377 0.85 7.40 18.23
CA THR A 377 1.36 8.77 18.20
C THR A 377 0.85 9.46 16.94
N HIS A 378 1.04 10.77 16.86
CA HIS A 378 0.61 11.60 15.74
C HIS A 378 1.84 12.22 15.06
N PHE A 379 1.96 12.02 13.76
CA PHE A 379 2.96 12.65 12.91
C PHE A 379 2.37 13.91 12.25
N ILE A 380 3.21 14.77 11.68
CA ILE A 380 2.72 15.89 10.86
C ILE A 380 1.92 15.36 9.66
N HIS A 381 2.35 14.23 9.11
CA HIS A 381 1.74 13.49 8.02
C HIS A 381 1.70 12.00 8.37
N ASP A 382 0.56 11.48 8.85
CA ASP A 382 0.50 10.08 9.27
C ASP A 382 0.55 9.14 8.06
N ILE A 383 -0.31 9.36 7.08
CA ILE A 383 -0.42 8.50 5.90
C ILE A 383 -0.38 9.37 4.65
N THR A 384 0.75 9.34 3.94
CA THR A 384 1.04 10.25 2.83
C THR A 384 0.91 9.58 1.46
N LEU A 385 0.11 10.20 0.59
CA LEU A 385 0.06 9.98 -0.85
C LEU A 385 0.57 11.22 -1.58
N ALA A 386 1.36 11.07 -2.63
CA ALA A 386 1.89 12.19 -3.41
C ALA A 386 2.12 11.80 -4.88
N TYR A 387 2.44 12.76 -5.75
CA TYR A 387 3.07 12.49 -7.06
C TYR A 387 2.51 11.28 -7.82
N LEU A 388 1.25 11.37 -8.24
CA LEU A 388 0.56 10.37 -9.06
C LEU A 388 0.38 8.99 -8.39
N ASN A 389 0.69 8.85 -7.09
CA ASN A 389 0.40 7.63 -6.34
C ASN A 389 -1.06 7.22 -6.56
N ALA A 390 -1.26 5.98 -6.99
CA ALA A 390 -2.57 5.48 -7.34
C ALA A 390 -2.73 4.01 -7.00
N GLY A 391 -3.97 3.59 -6.80
CA GLY A 391 -4.29 2.20 -6.53
C GLY A 391 -3.91 1.71 -5.15
N ASN A 392 -3.46 2.60 -4.25
CA ASN A 392 -3.07 2.20 -2.91
C ASN A 392 -4.30 1.97 -2.03
N VAL A 393 -4.14 1.09 -1.04
CA VAL A 393 -5.17 0.77 -0.05
C VAL A 393 -4.59 0.95 1.35
N THR A 394 -5.30 1.68 2.19
CA THR A 394 -5.10 1.77 3.63
C THR A 394 -6.33 1.22 4.33
N LYS A 395 -6.18 0.16 5.14
CA LYS A 395 -7.35 -0.51 5.72
C LYS A 395 -7.16 -1.09 7.12
N ASN A 396 -8.28 -1.34 7.80
CA ASN A 396 -8.34 -2.10 9.05
C ASN A 396 -7.36 -1.60 10.12
N GLY A 397 -7.18 -0.29 10.22
CA GLY A 397 -6.21 0.32 11.12
C GLY A 397 -6.79 1.45 11.94
N LYS A 398 -6.01 1.89 12.93
CA LYS A 398 -6.42 2.97 13.83
C LYS A 398 -5.28 3.90 14.18
N GLY A 399 -5.62 5.11 14.58
CA GLY A 399 -4.68 6.04 15.20
C GLY A 399 -5.35 6.99 16.17
N ILE A 400 -4.54 7.75 16.91
CA ILE A 400 -5.07 8.69 17.91
C ILE A 400 -5.77 9.91 17.27
N ASN A 401 -5.30 10.35 16.09
CA ASN A 401 -5.89 11.45 15.31
C ASN A 401 -5.34 11.45 13.87
N LEU A 402 -5.64 10.41 13.08
CA LEU A 402 -4.98 10.21 11.78
C LEU A 402 -5.19 11.36 10.80
N SER A 403 -4.10 11.78 10.16
CA SER A 403 -4.10 12.61 8.95
C SER A 403 -3.95 11.76 7.68
N LEU A 404 -4.89 11.91 6.75
CA LEU A 404 -4.87 11.23 5.45
C LEU A 404 -4.27 12.19 4.40
N ASP A 405 -2.97 12.40 4.55
CA ASP A 405 -2.19 13.40 3.83
C ASP A 405 -2.12 13.10 2.33
N HIS A 406 -2.66 14.01 1.52
CA HIS A 406 -2.50 14.00 0.07
C HIS A 406 -1.62 15.19 -0.34
N HIS A 407 -0.35 14.92 -0.53
CA HIS A 407 0.73 15.88 -0.70
C HIS A 407 0.84 16.41 -2.15
N LYS A 408 -0.31 16.46 -2.85
CA LYS A 408 -0.54 17.04 -4.19
C LYS A 408 0.14 16.31 -5.36
N VAL A 409 -0.02 16.89 -6.56
CA VAL A 409 0.39 16.31 -7.85
C VAL A 409 -0.40 15.02 -8.16
N ALA A 410 -1.72 15.16 -8.18
CA ALA A 410 -2.72 14.18 -8.59
C ALA A 410 -2.61 12.75 -8.01
N PRO A 411 -2.46 12.54 -6.69
CA PRO A 411 -2.70 11.23 -6.10
C PRO A 411 -4.19 10.87 -6.29
N HIS A 412 -4.49 9.82 -7.05
CA HIS A 412 -5.85 9.47 -7.52
C HIS A 412 -6.13 7.98 -7.33
N ASP A 413 -7.39 7.56 -7.34
CA ASP A 413 -7.76 6.14 -7.19
C ASP A 413 -7.10 5.45 -5.98
N ASN A 414 -7.04 6.12 -4.82
CA ASN A 414 -6.56 5.54 -3.57
C ASN A 414 -7.74 5.31 -2.60
N LEU A 415 -7.67 4.23 -1.82
CA LEU A 415 -8.70 3.82 -0.88
C LEU A 415 -8.23 3.91 0.57
N PHE A 416 -9.05 4.53 1.40
CA PHE A 416 -8.99 4.46 2.85
C PHE A 416 -10.26 3.76 3.33
N CYS A 417 -10.16 2.53 3.86
CA CYS A 417 -11.35 1.76 4.25
C CYS A 417 -11.30 1.10 5.63
N ASN A 418 -12.43 1.13 6.35
CA ASN A 418 -12.56 0.54 7.69
C ASN A 418 -11.48 1.04 8.66
N LEU A 419 -11.42 2.36 8.83
CA LEU A 419 -10.43 3.01 9.70
C LEU A 419 -11.09 3.60 10.94
N ASP A 420 -10.39 3.57 12.07
CA ASP A 420 -10.67 4.42 13.21
C ASP A 420 -9.62 5.54 13.26
N VAL A 421 -10.01 6.73 12.81
CA VAL A 421 -9.10 7.88 12.75
C VAL A 421 -8.92 8.57 14.12
N GLY A 422 -9.51 8.02 15.18
CA GLY A 422 -9.40 8.57 16.53
C GLY A 422 -10.21 9.86 16.67
N GLN A 423 -9.57 10.94 17.09
CA GLN A 423 -10.26 12.23 17.24
C GLN A 423 -10.92 12.67 15.92
N GLY A 424 -10.25 12.47 14.78
CA GLY A 424 -10.77 12.80 13.45
C GLY A 424 -10.75 14.29 13.11
N SER A 425 -9.97 15.11 13.83
CA SER A 425 -9.81 16.55 13.52
C SER A 425 -8.81 16.82 12.42
N GLU A 426 -7.89 15.88 12.20
CA GLU A 426 -6.78 16.06 11.26
C GLU A 426 -6.96 15.25 9.97
N ILE A 427 -8.10 14.58 9.77
CA ILE A 427 -8.32 13.67 8.63
C ILE A 427 -8.04 14.35 7.27
N TRP A 428 -8.32 15.65 7.15
CA TRP A 428 -8.10 16.45 5.95
C TRP A 428 -6.82 17.30 5.99
N ARG A 429 -5.98 17.16 7.02
CA ARG A 429 -4.70 17.85 7.11
C ARG A 429 -3.75 17.27 6.08
N CYS A 430 -3.34 18.10 5.14
CA CYS A 430 -2.41 17.73 4.08
C CYS A 430 -1.23 18.72 4.00
N GLY A 431 -0.08 18.20 3.61
CA GLY A 431 1.06 18.96 3.15
C GLY A 431 0.98 19.29 1.65
N GLY A 432 2.09 19.78 1.10
CA GLY A 432 2.20 20.12 -0.32
C GLY A 432 2.30 21.61 -0.59
N GLY A 433 3.13 21.95 -1.57
CA GLY A 433 3.34 23.34 -1.98
C GLY A 433 2.10 23.99 -2.61
N ARG A 434 2.10 25.33 -2.62
CA ARG A 434 1.14 26.11 -3.41
C ARG A 434 1.28 25.78 -4.90
N ASP A 435 0.18 25.86 -5.64
CA ASP A 435 0.11 25.67 -7.10
C ASP A 435 0.62 24.32 -7.64
N LEU A 436 0.51 23.25 -6.84
CA LEU A 436 0.80 21.86 -7.23
C LEU A 436 -0.47 21.02 -7.43
N GLY A 437 -1.59 21.69 -7.70
CA GLY A 437 -2.93 21.13 -7.78
C GLY A 437 -3.64 21.05 -6.44
N LYS A 438 -4.87 20.51 -6.47
CA LYS A 438 -5.60 20.06 -5.29
C LYS A 438 -4.86 18.90 -4.62
N HIS A 439 -5.15 18.69 -3.34
CA HIS A 439 -4.50 17.63 -2.55
C HIS A 439 -4.78 16.24 -3.13
N CYS A 440 -6.05 15.88 -3.28
CA CYS A 440 -6.57 14.64 -3.82
C CYS A 440 -6.96 14.80 -5.30
N GLY A 441 -6.59 13.82 -6.12
CA GLY A 441 -7.06 13.66 -7.49
C GLY A 441 -8.43 12.98 -7.58
N ALA A 442 -8.78 12.54 -8.77
CA ALA A 442 -10.05 11.88 -9.05
C ALA A 442 -10.22 10.61 -8.22
N ARG A 443 -11.46 10.37 -7.77
CA ARG A 443 -11.91 9.10 -7.17
C ARG A 443 -11.10 8.62 -5.96
N GLY A 444 -10.45 9.54 -5.24
CA GLY A 444 -10.03 9.26 -3.87
C GLY A 444 -11.23 8.80 -3.04
N THR A 445 -11.11 7.63 -2.41
CA THR A 445 -12.24 6.93 -1.81
C THR A 445 -12.02 6.77 -0.31
N PHE A 446 -12.99 7.24 0.48
CA PHE A 446 -13.04 7.15 1.93
C PHE A 446 -14.27 6.34 2.33
N TRP A 447 -14.05 5.20 2.96
CA TRP A 447 -15.07 4.16 3.12
C TRP A 447 -15.10 3.62 4.55
N CYS A 448 -16.24 3.60 5.24
CA CYS A 448 -16.34 3.13 6.63
C CYS A 448 -15.29 3.79 7.56
N ILE A 449 -15.37 5.12 7.72
CA ILE A 449 -14.45 5.89 8.57
C ILE A 449 -15.11 6.22 9.90
N LYS A 450 -14.54 5.68 10.97
CA LYS A 450 -14.94 5.91 12.37
C LYS A 450 -14.10 7.05 12.96
N SER A 451 -14.73 7.87 13.78
CA SER A 451 -14.10 8.99 14.48
C SER A 451 -14.87 9.34 15.75
N ARG A 452 -14.29 10.17 16.61
CA ARG A 452 -14.97 10.72 17.81
C ARG A 452 -15.89 11.89 17.49
N GLN A 453 -15.67 12.57 16.37
CA GLN A 453 -16.44 13.73 15.94
C GLN A 453 -16.91 13.60 14.50
N ASP A 454 -17.82 14.49 14.10
CA ASP A 454 -18.36 14.51 12.75
C ASP A 454 -17.30 14.86 11.70
N ILE A 455 -17.28 14.08 10.63
CA ILE A 455 -16.51 14.33 9.43
C ILE A 455 -17.44 14.94 8.39
N LYS A 456 -17.05 16.10 7.87
CA LYS A 456 -17.72 16.79 6.77
C LYS A 456 -16.99 16.53 5.45
N TRP A 457 -17.68 16.79 4.34
CA TRP A 457 -17.03 16.92 3.05
C TRP A 457 -15.85 17.91 3.15
N PRO A 458 -14.68 17.59 2.59
CA PRO A 458 -13.50 18.43 2.74
C PRO A 458 -13.66 19.77 2.00
N GLY A 459 -12.82 20.76 2.35
CA GLY A 459 -12.84 22.07 1.68
C GLY A 459 -12.53 21.99 0.18
N ALA A 460 -12.93 23.00 -0.58
CA ALA A 460 -12.85 23.01 -2.05
C ALA A 460 -11.43 22.79 -2.63
N ASN A 461 -10.37 23.08 -1.85
CA ASN A 461 -8.98 22.88 -2.24
C ASN A 461 -8.48 21.44 -2.02
N PHE A 462 -9.27 20.58 -1.36
CA PHE A 462 -8.87 19.22 -1.08
C PHE A 462 -8.89 18.35 -2.32
N GLY A 463 -10.02 18.20 -3.01
CA GLY A 463 -10.11 17.38 -4.21
C GLY A 463 -11.34 17.70 -5.07
N PRO A 464 -11.47 17.08 -6.26
CA PRO A 464 -12.61 17.27 -7.14
C PRO A 464 -13.87 16.56 -6.63
N ASP A 465 -15.04 16.92 -7.16
CA ASP A 465 -16.32 16.31 -6.75
C ASP A 465 -16.44 14.82 -7.12
N SER A 466 -15.54 14.30 -7.96
CA SER A 466 -15.45 12.88 -8.30
C SER A 466 -14.89 11.99 -7.19
N MET A 467 -14.51 12.56 -6.04
CA MET A 467 -14.21 11.80 -4.82
C MET A 467 -15.42 11.01 -4.30
N ILE A 468 -15.15 9.99 -3.50
CA ILE A 468 -16.16 9.07 -2.98
C ILE A 468 -16.04 9.01 -1.46
N LEU A 469 -17.09 9.41 -0.76
CA LEU A 469 -17.17 9.36 0.71
C LEU A 469 -18.40 8.53 1.09
N VAL A 470 -18.19 7.35 1.67
CA VAL A 470 -19.27 6.40 2.01
C VAL A 470 -19.06 5.89 3.42
N GLY A 471 -20.06 6.03 4.28
CA GLY A 471 -19.99 5.46 5.63
C GLY A 471 -19.03 6.20 6.56
N LEU A 472 -19.25 7.48 6.81
CA LEU A 472 -18.44 8.27 7.74
C LEU A 472 -19.30 8.67 8.95
N ARG A 473 -18.70 8.80 10.13
CA ARG A 473 -19.39 9.48 11.24
C ARG A 473 -19.67 10.93 10.83
N THR A 474 -20.94 11.28 10.69
CA THR A 474 -21.36 12.59 10.18
C THR A 474 -22.80 12.90 10.54
N SER A 475 -23.12 14.18 10.67
CA SER A 475 -24.50 14.72 10.72
C SER A 475 -24.98 15.26 9.37
N ALA A 476 -24.12 15.26 8.34
CA ALA A 476 -24.50 15.70 7.00
C ALA A 476 -25.47 14.71 6.34
N VAL A 477 -26.25 15.21 5.38
CA VAL A 477 -27.17 14.39 4.58
C VAL A 477 -26.48 13.78 3.36
N SER A 478 -26.98 12.65 2.88
CA SER A 478 -26.43 12.01 1.67
C SER A 478 -26.60 12.91 0.44
N THR A 479 -25.61 12.89 -0.46
CA THR A 479 -25.65 13.49 -1.80
C THR A 479 -25.13 12.45 -2.80
N ARG A 480 -25.91 12.08 -3.81
CA ARG A 480 -25.58 10.99 -4.74
C ARG A 480 -25.70 11.47 -6.19
N ASP A 481 -24.91 12.47 -6.54
CA ASP A 481 -24.88 13.00 -7.91
C ASP A 481 -23.85 12.22 -8.73
N PRO A 482 -24.25 11.46 -9.77
CA PRO A 482 -23.32 10.69 -10.60
C PRO A 482 -22.23 11.55 -11.28
N ASN A 483 -22.53 12.83 -11.55
CA ASN A 483 -21.63 13.78 -12.20
C ASN A 483 -20.98 14.78 -11.21
N GLY A 484 -21.52 14.87 -9.99
CA GLY A 484 -21.07 15.74 -8.91
C GLY A 484 -20.64 14.95 -7.69
N LYS A 485 -20.92 15.47 -6.49
CA LYS A 485 -20.47 14.87 -5.22
C LYS A 485 -21.12 13.51 -4.95
N TRP A 486 -20.32 12.55 -4.50
CA TRP A 486 -20.79 11.29 -3.91
C TRP A 486 -20.50 11.21 -2.41
N PHE A 487 -21.54 11.40 -1.61
CA PHE A 487 -21.51 11.32 -0.17
C PHE A 487 -22.67 10.46 0.34
N GLU A 488 -22.39 9.26 0.83
CA GLU A 488 -23.37 8.42 1.49
C GLU A 488 -23.22 8.51 3.00
N ALA A 489 -24.13 9.26 3.63
CA ALA A 489 -24.20 9.48 5.07
C ALA A 489 -24.75 8.23 5.79
N ILE A 490 -23.99 7.14 5.72
CA ILE A 490 -24.27 5.87 6.39
C ILE A 490 -23.45 5.86 7.69
N PRO A 491 -24.02 5.48 8.85
CA PRO A 491 -23.20 5.28 10.05
C PRO A 491 -22.16 4.17 9.79
N PRO A 492 -20.85 4.39 10.06
CA PRO A 492 -19.80 3.47 9.67
C PRO A 492 -19.97 2.06 10.25
N GLU A 493 -20.57 1.92 11.43
CA GLU A 493 -20.89 0.64 12.07
C GLU A 493 -22.05 -0.14 11.42
N LYS A 494 -22.82 0.52 10.55
CA LYS A 494 -23.93 -0.07 9.79
C LYS A 494 -23.60 -0.31 8.31
N LEU A 495 -22.44 0.14 7.82
CA LEU A 495 -22.10 -0.03 6.42
C LEU A 495 -21.66 -1.47 6.14
N GLU A 496 -22.29 -2.10 5.14
CA GLU A 496 -21.89 -3.41 4.61
C GLU A 496 -21.54 -3.29 3.11
N PRO A 497 -20.35 -3.76 2.69
CA PRO A 497 -19.23 -4.22 3.50
C PRO A 497 -18.49 -3.05 4.17
N ALA A 498 -18.01 -3.23 5.40
CA ALA A 498 -17.12 -2.26 6.03
C ALA A 498 -15.76 -2.17 5.30
N ASP A 499 -15.26 -3.31 4.81
CA ASP A 499 -13.96 -3.45 4.15
C ASP A 499 -14.16 -3.66 2.64
N LEU A 500 -14.25 -2.55 1.90
CA LEU A 500 -14.47 -2.55 0.46
C LEU A 500 -13.37 -3.30 -0.30
N HIS A 501 -12.10 -3.14 0.10
CA HIS A 501 -10.99 -3.84 -0.54
C HIS A 501 -11.14 -5.35 -0.45
N ALA A 502 -11.47 -5.88 0.75
CA ALA A 502 -11.67 -7.32 0.92
C ALA A 502 -12.85 -7.83 0.07
N ALA A 503 -13.94 -7.06 -0.01
CA ALA A 503 -15.10 -7.43 -0.83
C ALA A 503 -14.77 -7.45 -2.32
N GLN A 504 -14.03 -6.46 -2.81
CA GLN A 504 -13.55 -6.41 -4.20
C GLN A 504 -12.59 -7.57 -4.51
N LEU A 505 -11.65 -7.84 -3.60
CA LEU A 505 -10.70 -8.95 -3.73
C LEU A 505 -11.43 -10.30 -3.78
N ALA A 506 -12.37 -10.54 -2.87
CA ALA A 506 -13.17 -11.76 -2.86
C ALA A 506 -13.98 -11.93 -4.15
N ARG A 507 -14.59 -10.85 -4.67
CA ARG A 507 -15.29 -10.88 -5.96
C ARG A 507 -14.35 -11.23 -7.10
N ARG A 508 -13.16 -10.62 -7.16
CA ARG A 508 -12.17 -10.87 -8.23
C ARG A 508 -11.64 -12.30 -8.21
N LEU A 509 -11.39 -12.86 -7.02
CA LEU A 509 -10.84 -14.21 -6.87
C LEU A 509 -11.90 -15.31 -6.98
N LYS A 510 -13.19 -14.98 -6.96
CA LYS A 510 -14.27 -15.95 -7.10
C LYS A 510 -14.13 -16.73 -8.41
N GLY A 511 -13.91 -18.04 -8.30
CA GLY A 511 -13.76 -18.94 -9.44
C GLY A 511 -12.34 -19.07 -10.00
N LYS A 512 -11.34 -18.39 -9.43
CA LYS A 512 -9.92 -18.71 -9.69
C LYS A 512 -9.50 -19.90 -8.80
N PRO A 513 -8.74 -20.88 -9.32
CA PRO A 513 -8.11 -21.88 -8.46
C PRO A 513 -7.20 -21.19 -7.43
N SER A 514 -7.17 -21.71 -6.20
CA SER A 514 -6.15 -21.29 -5.23
C SER A 514 -4.80 -21.80 -5.74
N ASN A 515 -3.81 -20.92 -5.79
CA ASN A 515 -2.43 -21.28 -6.09
C ASN A 515 -1.72 -21.86 -4.86
#